data_AF-A0A317SHR2-F1
#
_entry.id   AF-A0A317SHR2-F1
#
_cell.length_a   1.000
_cell.length_b   1.000
_cell.length_c   1.000
_cell.angle_alpha   90.00
_cell.angle_beta   90.00
_cell.angle_gamma   90.00
#
_symmetry.space_group_name_H-M   'P 1'
#
loop_
_entity.id
_entity.type
_entity.pdbx_description
1 polymer ?
#
loop_
_entity_poly.entity_id
_entity_poly.type
_entity_poly.pdbx_seq_one_letter_code
_entity_poly.pdbx_strand_id
1 'polypeptide(L)'
;MSAGLKTNWESEIKNRYAMALSSESGEFPDVENIRQRMLPICYEEGVPGGCTPEAANFMNVAAETFVKEVLSTIISRVRSNGPNYIQTDKYRKLHPKGHWTPPNERPLLGMHDVRLSLTLGDNLLAQLPLSQKRIMAGGWFERDYEVESEIVFPDEVDAGDWEGAAAEDRKQLKGLLDECLAIGA
;
A
#
# COMPACT_ATOMS: atom_id res chain seq x y z
N MET A 1 -51.70 18.46 -27.60
CA MET A 1 -50.30 18.22 -28.01
C MET A 1 -49.41 18.69 -26.89
N SER A 2 -48.98 17.77 -26.01
CA SER A 2 -48.04 18.11 -24.94
C SER A 2 -46.66 18.29 -25.59
N ALA A 3 -46.18 19.52 -25.65
CA ALA A 3 -44.80 19.81 -25.98
C ALA A 3 -43.95 19.29 -24.82
N GLY A 4 -43.63 17.99 -24.84
CA GLY A 4 -42.66 17.41 -23.93
C GLY A 4 -41.35 18.16 -24.14
N LEU A 5 -40.92 18.91 -23.12
CA LEU A 5 -39.61 19.53 -23.10
C LEU A 5 -38.60 18.44 -23.42
N LYS A 6 -37.98 18.49 -24.61
CA LYS A 6 -36.79 17.69 -24.90
C LYS A 6 -35.70 18.24 -24.01
N THR A 7 -35.57 17.68 -22.81
CA THR A 7 -34.48 17.99 -21.88
C THR A 7 -33.17 17.84 -22.67
N ASN A 8 -32.36 18.88 -22.70
CA ASN A 8 -31.09 18.90 -23.42
C ASN A 8 -30.05 18.10 -22.64
N TRP A 9 -30.23 16.78 -22.60
CA TRP A 9 -29.43 15.86 -21.80
C TRP A 9 -27.94 15.96 -22.13
N GLU A 10 -27.58 16.14 -23.40
CA GLU A 10 -26.18 16.28 -23.81
C GLU A 10 -25.48 17.50 -23.21
N SER A 11 -26.17 18.64 -23.11
CA SER A 11 -25.59 19.84 -22.51
C SER A 11 -25.46 19.70 -20.99
N GLU A 12 -26.39 19.00 -20.34
CA GLU A 12 -26.32 18.73 -18.91
C GLU A 12 -25.20 17.74 -18.58
N ILE A 13 -25.04 16.70 -19.40
CA ILE A 13 -23.95 15.71 -19.30
C ILE A 13 -22.59 16.41 -19.43
N LYS A 14 -22.41 17.23 -20.48
CA LYS A 14 -21.16 17.98 -20.70
C LYS A 14 -20.82 18.91 -19.54
N ASN A 15 -21.83 19.59 -18.98
CA ASN A 15 -21.61 20.52 -17.87
C ASN A 15 -21.20 19.78 -16.57
N ARG A 16 -21.78 18.60 -16.31
CA ARG A 16 -21.44 17.79 -15.13
C ARG A 16 -20.06 17.14 -15.21
N TYR A 17 -19.60 16.76 -16.40
CA TYR A 17 -18.23 16.25 -16.58
C TYR A 17 -17.14 17.32 -16.50
N ALA A 18 -17.50 18.60 -16.52
CA ALA A 18 -16.55 19.69 -16.29
C ALA A 18 -16.22 19.88 -14.79
N MET A 19 -16.92 19.19 -13.88
CA MET A 19 -16.61 19.22 -12.45
C MET A 19 -15.26 18.55 -12.19
N ALA A 20 -14.48 19.17 -11.29
CA ALA A 20 -13.16 18.68 -10.93
C ALA A 20 -13.22 17.25 -10.37
N LEU A 21 -12.26 16.43 -10.81
CA LEU A 21 -12.12 15.06 -10.31
C LEU A 21 -11.48 15.06 -8.92
N SER A 22 -11.74 14.02 -8.12
CA SER A 22 -11.05 13.84 -6.82
C SER A 22 -9.52 13.77 -6.95
N SER A 23 -9.01 13.34 -8.11
CA SER A 23 -7.58 13.37 -8.42
C SER A 23 -7.01 14.76 -8.65
N GLU A 24 -7.86 15.74 -8.96
CA GLU A 24 -7.48 17.14 -9.20
C GLU A 24 -7.64 17.98 -7.93
N SER A 25 -8.69 17.75 -7.15
CA SER A 25 -8.90 18.43 -5.86
C SER A 25 -8.01 17.89 -4.74
N GLY A 26 -7.60 16.62 -4.82
CA GLY A 26 -6.88 15.94 -3.74
C GLY A 26 -7.77 15.61 -2.54
N GLU A 27 -9.08 15.83 -2.64
CA GLU A 27 -10.05 15.56 -1.60
C GLU A 27 -10.77 14.24 -1.86
N PHE A 28 -11.07 13.51 -0.79
CA PHE A 28 -11.89 12.31 -0.88
C PHE A 28 -13.31 12.70 -1.34
N PRO A 29 -13.94 11.97 -2.27
CA PRO A 29 -15.26 12.31 -2.77
C PRO A 29 -16.31 12.24 -1.66
N ASP A 30 -17.19 13.24 -1.60
CA ASP A 30 -18.38 13.24 -0.75
C ASP A 30 -19.61 12.74 -1.53
N VAL A 31 -20.70 12.49 -0.79
CA VAL A 31 -21.94 11.92 -1.34
C VAL A 31 -22.51 12.78 -2.47
N GLU A 32 -22.46 14.11 -2.33
CA GLU A 32 -23.01 15.02 -3.32
C GLU A 32 -22.17 15.02 -4.60
N ASN A 33 -20.83 15.07 -4.51
CA ASN A 33 -19.98 14.97 -5.70
C ASN A 33 -20.12 13.61 -6.39
N ILE A 34 -20.25 12.52 -5.63
CA ILE A 34 -20.52 11.18 -6.19
C ILE A 34 -21.83 11.19 -6.98
N ARG A 35 -22.91 11.70 -6.38
CA ARG A 35 -24.24 11.78 -7.01
C ARG A 35 -24.22 12.65 -8.27
N GLN A 36 -23.57 13.81 -8.21
CA GLN A 36 -23.41 14.73 -9.34
C GLN A 36 -22.73 14.05 -10.54
N ARG A 37 -21.82 13.11 -10.29
CA ARG A 37 -21.13 12.34 -11.33
C ARG A 37 -21.84 11.05 -11.75
N MET A 38 -22.62 10.43 -10.87
CA MET A 38 -23.43 9.26 -11.22
C MET A 38 -24.60 9.62 -12.14
N LEU A 39 -25.21 10.80 -11.96
CA LEU A 39 -26.32 11.28 -12.79
C LEU A 39 -26.04 11.28 -14.31
N PRO A 40 -24.96 11.92 -14.81
CA PRO A 40 -24.67 11.90 -16.25
C PRO A 40 -24.42 10.50 -16.77
N ILE A 41 -23.77 9.62 -15.99
CA ILE A 41 -23.56 8.22 -16.34
C ILE A 41 -24.91 7.49 -16.50
N CYS A 42 -25.85 7.70 -15.57
CA CYS A 42 -27.19 7.13 -15.69
C CYS A 42 -27.90 7.58 -16.97
N TYR A 43 -27.76 8.84 -17.36
CA TYR A 43 -28.37 9.34 -18.59
C TYR A 43 -27.72 8.76 -19.85
N GLU A 44 -26.39 8.58 -19.85
CA GLU A 44 -25.65 7.92 -20.94
C GLU A 44 -26.06 6.46 -21.10
N GLU A 45 -26.29 5.76 -19.99
CA GLU A 45 -26.74 4.36 -19.96
C GLU A 45 -28.26 4.19 -20.16
N GLY A 46 -28.99 5.27 -20.50
CA GLY A 46 -30.42 5.21 -20.80
C GLY A 46 -31.31 5.03 -19.57
N VAL A 47 -30.86 5.44 -18.39
CA VAL A 47 -31.61 5.46 -17.13
C VAL A 47 -32.07 6.91 -16.84
N PRO A 48 -33.20 7.36 -17.42
CA PRO A 48 -33.65 8.76 -17.31
C PRO A 48 -34.09 9.14 -15.88
N GLY A 49 -34.38 8.16 -15.03
CA GLY A 49 -34.69 8.38 -13.61
C GLY A 49 -33.48 8.74 -12.74
N GLY A 50 -32.25 8.62 -13.27
CA GLY A 50 -31.02 8.83 -12.52
C GLY A 50 -30.80 7.79 -11.41
N CYS A 51 -29.83 8.05 -10.53
CA CYS A 51 -29.55 7.25 -9.35
C CYS A 51 -30.29 7.78 -8.12
N THR A 52 -30.71 6.88 -7.22
CA THR A 52 -31.26 7.30 -5.92
C THR A 52 -30.15 7.87 -5.02
N PRO A 53 -30.46 8.76 -4.06
CA PRO A 53 -29.48 9.27 -3.10
C PRO A 53 -28.79 8.17 -2.28
N GLU A 54 -29.52 7.08 -2.00
CA GLU A 54 -28.99 5.92 -1.27
C GLU A 54 -27.89 5.20 -2.06
N ALA A 55 -27.96 5.20 -3.39
CA ALA A 55 -26.90 4.64 -4.23
C ALA A 55 -25.59 5.43 -4.08
N ALA A 56 -25.65 6.76 -4.00
CA ALA A 56 -24.48 7.59 -3.77
C ALA A 56 -23.89 7.37 -2.36
N ASN A 57 -24.74 7.22 -1.33
CA ASN A 57 -24.31 6.87 0.02
C ASN A 57 -23.60 5.51 0.05
N PHE A 58 -24.17 4.50 -0.61
CA PHE A 58 -23.55 3.18 -0.72
C PHE A 58 -22.18 3.26 -1.40
N MET A 59 -22.08 3.99 -2.51
CA MET A 59 -20.81 4.21 -3.22
C MET A 59 -19.76 4.90 -2.35
N ASN A 60 -20.16 5.89 -1.53
CA ASN A 60 -19.25 6.56 -0.61
C ASN A 60 -18.63 5.58 0.42
N VAL A 61 -19.48 4.77 1.06
CA VAL A 61 -19.03 3.74 2.03
C VAL A 61 -18.18 2.67 1.35
N ALA A 62 -18.55 2.25 0.14
CA ALA A 62 -17.79 1.28 -0.64
C ALA A 62 -16.41 1.83 -1.01
N ALA A 63 -16.31 3.09 -1.44
CA ALA A 63 -15.04 3.74 -1.75
C ALA A 63 -14.14 3.85 -0.52
N GLU A 64 -14.70 4.23 0.63
CA GLU A 64 -13.96 4.29 1.91
C GLU A 64 -13.42 2.91 2.30
N THR A 65 -14.27 1.88 2.22
CA THR A 65 -13.90 0.51 2.56
C THR A 65 -12.81 0.00 1.62
N PHE A 66 -12.97 0.20 0.31
CA PHE A 66 -11.98 -0.18 -0.69
C PHE A 66 -10.62 0.44 -0.42
N VAL A 67 -10.56 1.76 -0.17
CA VAL A 67 -9.30 2.46 0.10
C VAL A 67 -8.66 1.95 1.39
N LYS A 68 -9.45 1.71 2.43
CA LYS A 68 -8.95 1.14 3.70
C LYS A 68 -8.39 -0.27 3.51
N GLU A 69 -9.04 -1.11 2.73
CA GLU A 69 -8.57 -2.46 2.42
C GLU A 69 -7.26 -2.42 1.62
N VAL A 70 -7.21 -1.61 0.56
CA VAL A 70 -5.99 -1.40 -0.25
C VAL A 70 -4.83 -0.95 0.65
N LEU A 71 -5.02 0.09 1.46
CA LEU A 71 -3.98 0.59 2.36
C LEU A 71 -3.59 -0.46 3.40
N SER A 72 -4.54 -1.19 3.97
CA SER A 72 -4.26 -2.25 4.94
C SER A 72 -3.44 -3.39 4.35
N THR A 73 -3.69 -3.77 3.08
CA THR A 73 -2.89 -4.79 2.38
C THR A 73 -1.48 -4.29 2.05
N ILE A 74 -1.32 -3.03 1.65
CA ILE A 74 0.00 -2.44 1.39
C ILE A 74 0.81 -2.37 2.70
N ILE A 75 0.21 -1.80 3.74
CA ILE A 75 0.80 -1.66 5.07
C ILE A 75 1.19 -3.03 5.64
N SER A 76 0.33 -4.04 5.55
CA SER A 76 0.63 -5.36 6.13
C SER A 76 1.76 -6.11 5.41
N ARG A 77 1.97 -5.85 4.11
CA ARG A 77 3.03 -6.50 3.32
C ARG A 77 4.38 -5.83 3.45
N VAL A 78 4.41 -4.50 3.43
CA VAL A 78 5.67 -3.76 3.31
C VAL A 78 6.20 -3.35 4.67
N ARG A 79 5.33 -3.23 5.67
CA ARG A 79 5.79 -2.94 7.03
C ARG A 79 6.34 -4.21 7.66
N SER A 80 7.65 -4.18 7.87
CA SER A 80 8.36 -5.10 8.75
C SER A 80 8.51 -4.47 10.15
N ASN A 81 8.92 -5.25 11.15
CA ASN A 81 9.39 -4.77 12.47
C ASN A 81 8.31 -4.18 13.40
N GLY A 82 7.40 -5.05 13.88
CA GLY A 82 6.51 -4.77 15.00
C GLY A 82 6.04 -6.05 15.69
N PRO A 83 5.28 -5.96 16.80
CA PRO A 83 4.83 -7.14 17.54
C PRO A 83 4.04 -8.14 16.69
N ASN A 84 3.27 -7.63 15.71
CA ASN A 84 2.40 -8.41 14.83
C ASN A 84 2.85 -8.42 13.35
N TYR A 85 4.13 -8.15 13.07
CA TYR A 85 4.66 -8.07 11.70
C TYR A 85 5.89 -8.95 11.53
N ILE A 86 6.32 -9.18 10.29
CA ILE A 86 7.59 -9.86 10.00
C ILE A 86 8.72 -9.05 10.63
N GLN A 87 9.41 -9.65 11.59
CA GLN A 87 10.52 -9.03 12.30
C GLN A 87 11.83 -9.36 11.58
N THR A 88 12.56 -8.35 11.13
CA THR A 88 13.90 -8.49 10.55
C THR A 88 14.91 -8.95 11.61
N ASP A 89 16.03 -9.55 11.19
CA ASP A 89 17.12 -9.92 12.11
C ASP A 89 17.65 -8.74 12.92
N LYS A 90 17.78 -7.57 12.28
CA LYS A 90 18.17 -6.33 12.96
C LYS A 90 17.19 -5.98 14.07
N TYR A 91 15.89 -6.06 13.79
CA TYR A 91 14.86 -5.85 14.81
C TYR A 91 14.94 -6.88 15.93
N ARG A 92 15.06 -8.17 15.63
CA ARG A 92 15.19 -9.22 16.66
C ARG A 92 16.41 -9.01 17.56
N LYS A 93 17.53 -8.53 17.01
CA LYS A 93 18.77 -8.24 17.76
C LYS A 93 18.67 -6.97 18.62
N LEU A 94 17.90 -5.97 18.17
CA LEU A 94 17.75 -4.68 18.86
C LEU A 94 16.54 -4.62 19.82
N HIS A 95 15.51 -5.43 19.58
CA HIS A 95 14.27 -5.48 20.37
C HIS A 95 14.52 -5.74 21.88
N PRO A 96 15.45 -6.62 22.30
CA PRO A 96 15.79 -6.79 23.72
C PRO A 96 16.51 -5.59 24.33
N LYS A 97 17.10 -4.72 23.50
CA LYS A 97 17.99 -3.62 23.93
C LYS A 97 17.28 -2.26 24.02
N GLY A 98 15.97 -2.19 23.78
CA GLY A 98 15.19 -0.95 23.89
C GLY A 98 15.53 0.13 22.85
N HIS A 99 16.46 -0.12 21.92
CA HIS A 99 16.82 0.76 20.81
C HIS A 99 15.87 0.51 19.64
N TRP A 100 14.61 0.89 19.84
CA TRP A 100 13.58 0.79 18.83
C TRP A 100 13.03 2.18 18.53
N THR A 101 12.94 2.53 17.25
CA THR A 101 12.19 3.71 16.80
C THR A 101 10.73 3.52 17.20
N PRO A 102 10.18 4.30 18.16
CA PRO A 102 8.80 4.18 18.62
C PRO A 102 7.79 4.12 17.46
N PRO A 103 6.53 3.69 17.67
CA PRO A 103 5.58 3.51 16.58
C PRO A 103 5.34 4.80 15.79
N ASN A 104 5.59 5.93 16.44
CA ASN A 104 5.42 7.29 15.97
C ASN A 104 6.66 7.85 15.23
N GLU A 105 7.81 7.18 15.27
CA GLU A 105 9.04 7.54 14.52
C GLU A 105 9.27 6.62 13.31
N ARG A 106 8.29 5.79 12.97
CA ARG A 106 8.37 4.95 11.79
C ARG A 106 8.28 5.83 10.53
N PRO A 107 9.10 5.56 9.50
CA PRO A 107 9.02 6.31 8.26
C PRO A 107 7.61 6.23 7.65
N LEU A 108 7.23 7.30 6.97
CA LEU A 108 5.98 7.38 6.22
C LEU A 108 5.94 6.29 5.14
N LEU A 109 4.77 5.97 4.60
CA LEU A 109 4.68 5.04 3.48
C LEU A 109 5.16 5.72 2.19
N GLY A 110 6.14 5.14 1.51
CA GLY A 110 6.68 5.67 0.26
C GLY A 110 6.05 5.06 -0.99
N MET A 111 6.27 5.70 -2.16
CA MET A 111 5.86 5.12 -3.45
C MET A 111 6.66 3.85 -3.80
N HIS A 112 7.89 3.72 -3.31
CA HIS A 112 8.64 2.46 -3.37
C HIS A 112 7.87 1.32 -2.67
N ASP A 113 7.35 1.58 -1.48
CA ASP A 113 6.60 0.58 -0.71
C ASP A 113 5.32 0.15 -1.43
N VAL A 114 4.57 1.12 -1.97
CA VAL A 114 3.37 0.84 -2.77
C VAL A 114 3.70 -0.04 -3.97
N ARG A 115 4.78 0.26 -4.70
CA ARG A 115 5.26 -0.55 -5.84
C ARG A 115 5.70 -1.94 -5.40
N LEU A 116 6.45 -2.04 -4.30
CA LEU A 116 6.85 -3.32 -3.73
C LEU A 116 5.63 -4.18 -3.38
N SER A 117 4.63 -3.61 -2.71
CA SER A 117 3.39 -4.32 -2.38
C SER A 117 2.67 -4.89 -3.62
N LEU A 118 2.64 -4.13 -4.72
CA LEU A 118 2.06 -4.55 -6.01
C LEU A 118 2.85 -5.70 -6.65
N THR A 119 4.16 -5.81 -6.43
CA THR A 119 4.97 -6.95 -6.91
C THR A 119 4.81 -8.20 -6.05
N LEU A 120 4.53 -8.03 -4.76
CA LEU A 120 4.45 -9.14 -3.80
C LEU A 120 3.11 -9.90 -3.88
N GLY A 121 2.06 -9.32 -4.45
CA GLY A 121 0.79 -10.02 -4.69
C GLY A 121 -0.39 -9.10 -4.96
N ASP A 122 -1.59 -9.69 -5.06
CA ASP A 122 -2.81 -8.92 -5.33
C ASP A 122 -3.26 -8.09 -4.12
N ASN A 123 -3.36 -6.78 -4.30
CA ASN A 123 -3.69 -5.78 -3.30
C ASN A 123 -4.94 -4.95 -3.73
N LEU A 124 -5.88 -5.61 -4.43
CA LEU A 124 -7.12 -5.04 -5.00
C LEU A 124 -6.88 -4.01 -6.11
N LEU A 125 -5.78 -3.26 -6.07
CA LEU A 125 -5.33 -2.37 -7.13
C LEU A 125 -4.98 -3.11 -8.43
N ALA A 126 -4.68 -4.41 -8.36
CA ALA A 126 -4.50 -5.23 -9.55
C ALA A 126 -5.80 -5.36 -10.38
N GLN A 127 -6.96 -5.15 -9.76
CA GLN A 127 -8.25 -5.09 -10.45
C GLN A 127 -8.44 -3.77 -11.23
N LEU A 128 -7.57 -2.78 -11.00
CA LEU A 128 -7.58 -1.47 -11.67
C LEU A 128 -6.34 -1.32 -12.56
N PRO A 129 -6.31 -1.93 -13.77
CA PRO A 129 -5.11 -2.06 -14.58
C PRO A 129 -4.51 -0.72 -15.02
N LEU A 130 -5.33 0.32 -15.18
CA LEU A 130 -4.85 1.66 -15.54
C LEU A 130 -4.16 2.36 -14.36
N SER A 131 -4.73 2.23 -13.15
CA SER A 131 -4.13 2.76 -11.92
C SER A 131 -2.82 2.05 -11.59
N GLN A 132 -2.81 0.71 -11.69
CA GLN A 132 -1.60 -0.09 -11.51
C GLN A 132 -0.51 0.32 -12.51
N LYS A 133 -0.83 0.44 -13.81
CA LYS A 133 0.13 0.88 -14.83
C LYS A 133 0.69 2.26 -14.52
N ARG A 134 -0.15 3.22 -14.10
CA ARG A 134 0.28 4.57 -13.70
C ARG A 134 1.22 4.55 -12.49
N ILE A 135 0.93 3.74 -11.48
CA ILE A 135 1.78 3.60 -10.29
C ILE A 135 3.13 2.97 -10.64
N MET A 136 3.12 1.93 -11.49
CA MET A 136 4.33 1.20 -11.87
C MET A 136 5.20 1.96 -12.89
N ALA A 137 4.61 2.82 -13.73
CA ALA A 137 5.33 3.62 -14.72
C ALA A 137 6.23 4.72 -14.11
N GLY A 138 6.08 5.03 -12.82
CA GLY A 138 6.85 6.07 -12.14
C GLY A 138 6.38 7.50 -12.48
N GLY A 139 7.21 8.50 -12.15
CA GLY A 139 6.89 9.93 -12.36
C GLY A 139 6.28 10.65 -11.14
N TRP A 140 6.19 9.96 -10.02
CA TRP A 140 5.91 10.59 -8.73
C TRP A 140 7.23 11.14 -8.17
N PHE A 141 7.21 12.37 -7.65
CA PHE A 141 8.34 12.93 -6.92
C PHE A 141 8.54 12.05 -5.68
N GLU A 142 9.52 11.14 -5.73
CA GLU A 142 9.99 10.50 -4.51
C GLU A 142 10.60 11.64 -3.71
N ARG A 143 9.96 12.01 -2.60
CA ARG A 143 10.66 12.73 -1.54
C ARG A 143 11.67 11.71 -1.07
N ASP A 144 12.84 11.77 -1.69
CA ASP A 144 13.96 10.91 -1.39
C ASP A 144 14.05 10.86 0.13
N TYR A 145 13.97 9.65 0.69
CA TYR A 145 14.55 9.45 1.99
C TYR A 145 16.00 9.88 1.81
N GLU A 146 16.36 11.04 2.33
CA GLU A 146 17.76 11.30 2.65
C GLU A 146 18.12 10.19 3.63
N VAL A 147 18.66 9.10 3.09
CA VAL A 147 19.39 8.15 3.89
C VAL A 147 20.57 8.97 4.38
N GLU A 148 20.53 9.41 5.63
CA GLU A 148 21.73 9.93 6.29
C GLU A 148 22.83 8.90 5.99
N SER A 149 23.85 9.34 5.25
CA SER A 149 24.94 8.48 4.78
C SER A 149 25.72 7.84 5.92
N GLU A 150 25.45 8.23 7.16
CA GLU A 150 26.04 7.70 8.37
C GLU A 150 25.22 6.53 8.95
N ILE A 151 25.12 5.44 8.20
CA ILE A 151 25.39 4.17 8.88
C ILE A 151 26.91 4.10 8.91
N VAL A 152 27.50 4.67 9.97
CA VAL A 152 28.92 4.42 10.29
C VAL A 152 29.00 2.93 10.62
N PHE A 153 29.29 2.13 9.59
CA PHE A 153 29.91 0.85 9.83
C PHE A 153 31.26 1.20 10.47
N PRO A 154 31.54 0.76 11.70
CA PRO A 154 32.89 0.88 12.22
C PRO A 154 33.81 0.25 11.17
N ASP A 155 34.75 1.03 10.62
CA ASP A 155 35.74 0.54 9.63
C ASP A 155 36.55 -0.64 10.19
N GLU A 156 36.53 -0.80 11.51
CA GLU A 156 37.00 -1.97 12.22
C GLU A 156 35.82 -2.67 12.92
N VAL A 157 35.20 -3.62 12.21
CA VAL A 157 34.77 -4.82 12.93
C VAL A 157 36.08 -5.48 13.34
N ASP A 158 36.35 -5.60 14.64
CA ASP A 158 37.45 -6.42 15.15
C ASP A 158 37.18 -7.87 14.72
N ALA A 159 37.57 -8.18 13.49
CA ALA A 159 37.59 -9.51 12.91
C ALA A 159 38.82 -10.29 13.38
N GLY A 160 39.58 -9.74 14.34
CA GLY A 160 40.80 -10.34 14.88
C GLY A 160 40.57 -11.54 15.78
N ASP A 161 39.34 -11.73 16.28
CA ASP A 161 39.00 -12.85 17.18
C ASP A 161 38.05 -13.87 16.54
N TRP A 162 37.70 -13.69 15.25
CA TRP A 162 37.03 -14.74 14.49
C TRP A 162 38.08 -15.65 13.86
N GLU A 163 38.60 -16.57 14.68
CA GLU A 163 39.32 -17.73 14.19
C GLU A 163 38.30 -18.63 13.48
N GLY A 164 38.19 -18.51 12.16
CA GLY A 164 37.28 -19.32 11.35
C GLY A 164 37.48 -20.81 11.64
N ALA A 165 36.41 -21.61 11.52
CA ALA A 165 36.47 -23.04 11.80
C ALA A 165 37.43 -23.78 10.85
N ALA A 166 38.34 -24.58 11.41
CA ALA A 166 39.24 -25.46 10.67
C ALA A 166 38.52 -26.73 10.19
N ALA A 167 39.13 -27.47 9.26
CA ALA A 167 38.54 -28.69 8.70
C ALA A 167 38.22 -29.76 9.78
N GLU A 168 38.93 -29.73 10.91
CA GLU A 168 38.71 -30.65 12.04
C GLU A 168 37.44 -30.32 12.84
N ASP A 169 37.01 -29.06 12.88
CA ASP A 169 35.80 -28.60 13.57
C ASP A 169 34.51 -29.11 12.90
N ARG A 170 34.64 -29.60 11.65
CA ARG A 170 33.57 -30.29 10.93
C ARG A 170 33.10 -31.57 11.64
N LYS A 171 33.96 -32.18 12.46
CA LYS A 171 33.62 -33.37 13.26
C LYS A 171 32.73 -33.01 14.46
N GLN A 172 32.98 -31.87 15.11
CA GLN A 172 32.12 -31.36 16.18
C GLN A 172 30.73 -30.99 15.66
N LEU A 173 30.65 -30.42 14.45
CA LEU A 173 29.38 -30.07 13.83
C LEU A 173 28.51 -31.30 13.54
N LYS A 174 29.11 -32.42 13.13
CA LYS A 174 28.38 -33.68 12.91
C LYS A 174 27.80 -34.24 14.21
N GLY A 175 28.59 -34.23 15.29
CA GLY A 175 28.11 -34.67 16.61
C GLY A 175 26.94 -33.81 17.12
N LEU A 176 27.00 -32.49 16.95
CA LEU A 176 25.91 -31.58 17.31
C LEU A 176 24.65 -31.80 16.47
N LEU A 177 24.80 -32.11 15.18
CA LEU A 177 23.66 -32.42 14.32
C LEU A 177 23.00 -33.74 14.73
N ASP A 178 23.80 -34.75 15.08
CA ASP A 178 23.32 -36.04 15.56
C ASP A 178 22.61 -35.91 16.92
N GLU A 179 23.12 -35.09 17.84
CA GLU A 179 22.42 -34.77 19.11
C GLU A 179 21.10 -34.04 18.87
N CYS A 180 21.07 -33.06 17.95
CA CYS A 180 19.86 -32.32 17.64
C CYS A 180 18.80 -33.18 16.94
N LEU A 181 19.22 -34.16 16.13
CA LEU A 181 18.33 -35.13 15.48
C LEU A 181 17.89 -36.25 16.44
N ALA A 182 18.72 -36.60 17.43
CA ALA A 182 18.39 -37.60 18.44
C ALA A 182 17.34 -37.11 19.46
N ILE A 183 17.23 -35.80 19.70
CA ILE A 183 16.19 -35.22 20.59
C ILE A 183 14.77 -35.37 19.99
N GLY A 184 14.66 -35.74 18.71
CA GLY A 184 13.40 -35.98 18.00
C GLY A 184 13.00 -37.44 17.80
N ALA A 185 13.70 -38.42 18.39
CA ALA A 185 13.40 -39.86 18.27
C ALA A 185 13.06 -40.51 19.61
#